data_AF-A0A527RL80-F1
#
_entry.id   AF-A0A527RL80-F1
#
_cell.length_a   1.000
_cell.length_b   1.000
_cell.length_c   1.000
_cell.angle_alpha   90.00
_cell.angle_beta   90.00
_cell.angle_gamma   90.00
#
_symmetry.space_group_name_H-M   'P 1'
#
loop_
_entity.id
_entity.type
_entity.pdbx_description
1 polymer ?
#
loop_
_entity_poly.entity_id
_entity_poly.type
_entity_poly.pdbx_seq_one_letter_code
_entity_poly.pdbx_strand_id
1 'polypeptide(L)'
;MMHEHCRKGDIEVNEVSPRPIAEIASYHAHIYYAGQPERQQAEWLRLRIGERFRVRLGATSRSVRTSRPCTRSPSRPGFFATLVPWLMLNHGGLSILIHPNTTNPKRDHLIDPIWTGRPLGVKGDMLGEDDEAEAALEVNTEPTLGA
;
A
#
# COMPACT_ATOMS: atom_id res chain seq x y z
N MET A 1 12.50 -35.48 25.44
CA MET A 1 12.14 -34.14 25.94
C MET A 1 13.43 -33.35 26.10
N MET A 2 13.75 -32.47 25.15
CA MET A 2 14.81 -31.48 25.32
C MET A 2 14.10 -30.14 25.53
N HIS A 3 14.18 -29.62 26.76
CA HIS A 3 13.75 -28.27 27.07
C HIS A 3 14.84 -27.31 26.59
N GLU A 4 14.63 -26.70 25.44
CA GLU A 4 15.48 -25.64 24.94
C GLU A 4 15.29 -24.39 25.83
N HIS A 5 16.30 -24.12 26.64
CA HIS A 5 16.36 -22.93 27.47
C HIS A 5 16.62 -21.73 26.56
N CYS A 6 15.58 -20.94 26.30
CA CYS A 6 15.74 -19.61 25.71
C CYS A 6 16.54 -18.74 26.69
N ARG A 7 17.85 -18.63 26.46
CA ARG A 7 18.69 -17.65 27.15
C ARG A 7 18.20 -16.28 26.76
N LYS A 8 17.66 -15.55 27.75
CA LYS A 8 17.37 -14.13 27.65
C LYS A 8 18.72 -13.41 27.61
N GLY A 9 19.31 -13.32 26.42
CA GLY A 9 20.43 -12.41 26.18
C GLY A 9 19.90 -10.99 26.37
N ASP A 10 20.66 -10.17 27.07
CA ASP A 10 20.38 -8.74 27.21
C ASP A 10 20.44 -8.12 25.82
N ILE A 11 19.27 -7.94 25.20
CA ILE A 11 19.15 -7.19 23.97
C ILE A 11 19.45 -5.75 24.36
N GLU A 12 20.62 -5.24 23.98
CA GLU A 12 20.87 -3.80 23.91
C GLU A 12 19.84 -3.22 22.94
N VAL A 13 18.72 -2.77 23.49
CA VAL A 13 17.67 -2.10 22.73
C VAL A 13 18.21 -0.71 22.45
N ASN A 14 18.82 -0.54 21.28
CA ASN A 14 19.03 0.78 20.71
C ASN A 14 17.65 1.47 20.74
N GLU A 15 17.52 2.62 21.42
CA GLU A 15 16.22 3.28 21.70
C GLU A 15 15.57 3.87 20.43
N VAL A 16 15.35 3.06 19.40
CA VAL A 16 14.49 3.40 18.29
C VAL A 16 13.07 3.04 18.72
N SER A 17 12.38 4.01 19.31
CA SER A 17 10.96 3.86 19.62
C SER A 17 10.18 3.52 18.33
N PRO A 18 9.25 2.55 18.34
CA PRO A 18 8.43 2.25 17.18
C PRO A 18 7.68 3.49 16.69
N ARG A 19 7.68 3.74 15.38
CA ARG A 19 6.87 4.83 14.80
C ARG A 19 5.38 4.55 15.01
N PRO A 20 4.58 5.53 15.46
CA PRO A 20 3.14 5.36 15.60
C PRO A 20 2.45 5.19 14.23
N ILE A 21 1.49 4.27 14.17
CA ILE A 21 0.62 4.06 12.98
C ILE A 21 -0.10 5.36 12.57
N ALA A 22 -0.29 6.29 13.51
CA ALA A 22 -0.93 7.59 13.26
C ALA A 22 -0.16 8.49 12.27
N GLU A 23 1.12 8.19 11.97
CA GLU A 23 1.87 8.87 10.91
C GLU A 23 1.31 8.59 9.50
N ILE A 24 0.57 7.50 9.34
CA ILE A 24 0.05 7.09 8.03
C ILE A 24 -1.24 7.85 7.73
N ALA A 25 -1.17 8.80 6.80
CA ALA A 25 -2.32 9.59 6.37
C ALA A 25 -3.21 8.84 5.36
N SER A 26 -2.60 8.06 4.46
CA SER A 26 -3.30 7.23 3.47
C SER A 26 -2.39 6.14 2.91
N TYR A 27 -2.88 5.34 1.96
CA TYR A 27 -2.07 4.34 1.24
C TYR A 27 -2.23 4.49 -0.28
N HIS A 28 -1.18 4.20 -1.02
CA HIS A 28 -1.19 4.07 -2.48
C HIS A 28 -0.84 2.66 -2.92
N ALA A 29 -1.39 2.25 -4.06
CA ALA A 29 -1.05 1.04 -4.77
C ALA A 29 -0.70 1.39 -6.23
N HIS A 30 0.55 1.16 -6.63
CA HIS A 30 1.02 1.39 -8.00
C HIS A 30 1.09 0.08 -8.74
N ILE A 31 0.34 -0.03 -9.84
CA ILE A 31 0.29 -1.24 -10.67
C ILE A 31 1.28 -1.07 -11.82
N TYR A 32 2.35 -1.86 -11.80
CA TYR A 32 3.36 -1.87 -12.85
C TYR A 32 3.01 -2.89 -13.92
N TYR A 33 3.24 -2.50 -15.16
CA TYR A 33 3.05 -3.33 -16.34
C TYR A 33 4.03 -2.92 -17.44
N ALA A 34 4.42 -3.87 -18.28
CA ALA A 34 5.25 -3.69 -19.46
C ALA A 34 4.64 -4.38 -20.69
N GLY A 35 4.67 -3.67 -21.81
CA GLY A 35 4.08 -4.17 -23.06
C GLY A 35 2.55 -4.20 -23.07
N GLN A 36 1.99 -4.68 -24.17
CA GLN A 36 0.54 -4.70 -24.41
C GLN A 36 -0.22 -5.76 -23.60
N PRO A 37 0.30 -6.99 -23.38
CA PRO A 37 -0.43 -8.00 -22.61
C PRO A 37 -0.65 -7.59 -21.15
N GLU A 38 0.41 -7.14 -20.45
CA GLU A 38 0.28 -6.72 -19.05
C GLU A 38 -0.55 -5.44 -18.90
N ARG A 39 -0.53 -4.55 -19.90
CA ARG A 39 -1.40 -3.36 -19.91
C ARG A 39 -2.88 -3.74 -19.89
N GLN A 40 -3.30 -4.71 -20.72
CA GLN A 40 -4.69 -5.18 -20.73
C GLN A 40 -5.07 -5.79 -19.38
N GLN A 41 -4.16 -6.56 -18.76
CA GLN A 41 -4.37 -7.11 -17.43
C GLN A 41 -4.50 -6.00 -16.37
N ALA A 42 -3.68 -4.95 -16.44
CA ALA A 42 -3.73 -3.82 -15.52
C ALA A 42 -5.03 -3.00 -15.67
N GLU A 43 -5.48 -2.78 -16.91
CA GLU A 43 -6.76 -2.12 -17.21
C GLU A 43 -7.95 -2.96 -16.71
N TRP A 44 -7.93 -4.27 -16.94
CA TRP A 44 -8.90 -5.21 -16.38
C TRP A 44 -8.95 -5.13 -14.85
N LEU A 45 -7.78 -5.18 -14.20
CA LEU A 45 -7.67 -5.12 -12.74
C LEU A 45 -8.20 -3.78 -12.21
N ARG A 46 -7.84 -2.67 -12.85
CA ARG A 46 -8.32 -1.32 -12.50
C ARG A 46 -9.85 -1.22 -12.52
N LEU A 47 -10.50 -1.78 -13.55
CA LEU A 47 -11.97 -1.79 -13.63
C LEU A 47 -12.58 -2.61 -12.48
N ARG A 48 -12.04 -3.82 -12.22
CA ARG A 48 -12.53 -4.69 -11.14
C ARG A 48 -12.35 -4.07 -9.76
N ILE A 49 -11.30 -3.28 -9.56
CA ILE A 49 -11.11 -2.50 -8.34
C ILE A 49 -12.23 -1.46 -8.20
N GLY A 50 -12.49 -0.67 -9.24
CA GLY A 50 -13.52 0.39 -9.21
C GLY A 50 -14.94 -0.13 -8.95
N GLU A 51 -15.24 -1.35 -9.38
CA GLU A 51 -16.53 -2.01 -9.13
C GLU A 51 -16.72 -2.48 -7.68
N ARG A 52 -15.64 -2.71 -6.92
CA ARG A 52 -15.67 -3.40 -5.61
C ARG A 52 -15.23 -2.53 -4.44
N PHE A 53 -14.40 -1.54 -4.70
CA PHE A 53 -13.73 -0.77 -3.66
C PHE A 53 -13.97 0.72 -3.83
N ARG A 54 -14.32 1.39 -2.72
CA ARG A 54 -14.43 2.85 -2.68
C ARG A 54 -13.02 3.43 -2.63
N VAL A 55 -12.47 3.79 -3.78
CA VAL A 55 -11.11 4.30 -3.95
C VAL A 55 -11.07 5.56 -4.81
N ARG A 56 -9.90 6.15 -4.90
CA ARG A 56 -9.54 7.01 -6.01
C ARG A 56 -8.70 6.26 -7.03
N LEU A 57 -9.23 6.04 -8.22
CA LEU A 57 -8.42 5.60 -9.35
C LEU A 57 -7.67 6.81 -9.96
N GLY A 58 -6.36 6.67 -10.16
CA GLY A 58 -5.53 7.65 -10.85
C GLY A 58 -5.93 7.81 -12.33
N ALA A 59 -5.49 8.92 -12.93
CA ALA A 59 -5.79 9.27 -14.33
C ALA A 59 -5.10 8.35 -15.35
N THR A 60 -4.01 7.68 -14.96
CA THR A 60 -3.36 6.63 -15.75
C THR A 60 -3.44 5.31 -14.99
N SER A 61 -3.44 4.16 -15.68
CA SER A 61 -3.48 2.82 -15.07
C SER A 61 -2.28 2.48 -14.17
N ARG A 62 -1.38 3.45 -13.93
CA ARG A 62 -0.16 3.31 -13.16
C ARG A 62 -0.34 3.51 -11.66
N SER A 63 -1.44 4.15 -11.21
CA SER A 63 -1.68 4.40 -9.78
C SER A 63 -3.14 4.25 -9.36
N VAL A 64 -3.35 3.51 -8.28
CA VAL A 64 -4.58 3.41 -7.51
C VAL A 64 -4.32 4.08 -6.15
N ARG A 65 -5.05 5.16 -5.85
CA ARG A 65 -4.96 5.87 -4.58
C ARG A 65 -6.13 5.47 -3.69
N THR A 66 -5.84 5.06 -2.47
CA THR A 66 -6.89 4.64 -1.54
C THR A 66 -7.39 5.85 -0.76
N SER A 67 -8.66 5.86 -0.39
CA SER A 67 -9.26 6.98 0.33
C SER A 67 -9.78 6.58 1.71
N ARG A 68 -9.08 7.08 2.76
CA ARG A 68 -9.59 7.70 4.00
C ARG A 68 -8.53 7.70 5.13
N PRO A 69 -8.23 8.86 5.76
CA PRO A 69 -7.62 8.94 7.10
C PRO A 69 -8.74 8.92 8.15
N CYS A 70 -8.57 8.17 9.23
CA CYS A 70 -9.40 8.32 10.43
C CYS A 70 -8.49 8.59 11.62
N THR A 71 -8.44 9.83 12.06
CA THR A 71 -8.12 10.16 13.45
C THR A 71 -9.14 9.48 14.36
N ARG A 72 -8.62 8.61 15.24
CA ARG A 72 -9.18 8.05 16.48
C ARG A 72 -10.69 7.69 16.49
N SER A 73 -10.99 6.46 16.09
CA SER A 73 -12.16 5.69 16.55
C SER A 73 -11.77 4.20 16.67
N PRO A 74 -12.17 3.46 17.72
CA PRO A 74 -11.96 2.03 17.75
C PRO A 74 -12.87 1.42 16.67
N SER A 75 -12.30 0.68 15.73
CA SER A 75 -12.96 -0.10 14.67
C SER A 75 -13.57 0.65 13.46
N ARG A 76 -12.75 0.83 12.41
CA ARG A 76 -13.07 0.26 11.08
C ARG A 76 -11.78 -0.07 10.30
N PRO A 77 -11.21 -1.28 10.46
CA PRO A 77 -9.96 -1.71 9.82
C PRO A 77 -10.05 -1.99 8.30
N GLY A 78 -11.11 -1.54 7.60
CA GLY A 78 -11.65 -2.27 6.46
C GLY A 78 -10.91 -2.18 5.13
N PHE A 79 -10.35 -1.03 4.73
CA PHE A 79 -9.92 -0.85 3.33
C PHE A 79 -8.64 -1.60 2.97
N PHE A 80 -7.53 -1.30 3.68
CA PHE A 80 -6.26 -1.98 3.42
C PHE A 80 -6.40 -3.49 3.63
N ALA A 81 -7.11 -3.89 4.69
CA ALA A 81 -7.41 -5.29 5.01
C ALA A 81 -8.38 -5.99 4.04
N THR A 82 -8.95 -5.28 3.05
CA THR A 82 -9.78 -5.90 2.00
C THR A 82 -9.15 -5.79 0.62
N LEU A 83 -8.69 -4.59 0.22
CA LEU A 83 -8.04 -4.42 -1.08
C LEU A 83 -6.78 -5.26 -1.19
N VAL A 84 -5.91 -5.22 -0.17
CA VAL A 84 -4.59 -5.89 -0.28
C VAL A 84 -4.74 -7.40 -0.41
N PRO A 85 -5.53 -8.10 0.44
CA PRO A 85 -5.80 -9.53 0.22
C PRO A 85 -6.45 -9.82 -1.14
N TRP A 86 -7.35 -8.95 -1.61
CA TRP A 86 -7.96 -9.13 -2.93
C TRP A 86 -6.92 -9.01 -4.05
N LEU A 87 -6.00 -8.06 -3.98
CA LEU A 87 -4.89 -7.93 -4.93
C LEU A 87 -3.95 -9.15 -4.86
N MET A 88 -3.67 -9.70 -3.67
CA MET A 88 -2.87 -10.92 -3.53
C MET A 88 -3.45 -12.08 -4.34
N LEU A 89 -4.79 -12.19 -4.41
CA LEU A 89 -5.47 -13.24 -5.16
C LEU A 89 -5.65 -12.91 -6.65
N ASN A 90 -5.76 -11.63 -7.02
CA ASN A 90 -6.23 -11.19 -8.34
C ASN A 90 -5.20 -10.41 -9.17
N HIS A 91 -3.95 -10.23 -8.68
CA HIS A 91 -2.95 -9.43 -9.40
C HIS A 91 -2.52 -10.01 -10.75
N GLY A 92 -2.81 -11.30 -11.04
CA GLY A 92 -2.62 -11.89 -12.36
C GLY A 92 -1.18 -11.83 -12.88
N GLY A 93 -0.20 -11.89 -11.98
CA GLY A 93 1.23 -11.79 -12.32
C GLY A 93 1.78 -10.36 -12.37
N LEU A 94 0.94 -9.33 -12.26
CA LEU A 94 1.39 -7.93 -12.19
C LEU A 94 2.19 -7.65 -10.92
N SER A 95 3.11 -6.69 -11.00
CA SER A 95 3.88 -6.23 -9.85
C SER A 95 3.22 -4.97 -9.27
N ILE A 96 2.88 -5.00 -7.98
CA ILE A 96 2.13 -3.91 -7.34
C ILE A 96 2.89 -3.42 -6.10
N LEU A 97 3.33 -2.16 -6.12
CA LEU A 97 3.94 -1.49 -4.96
C LEU A 97 2.83 -0.86 -4.13
N ILE A 98 2.72 -1.22 -2.86
CA ILE A 98 1.75 -0.62 -1.94
C ILE A 98 2.54 0.07 -0.83
N HIS A 99 2.34 1.36 -0.64
CA HIS A 99 3.08 2.13 0.38
C HIS A 99 2.14 3.01 1.21
N PRO A 100 2.50 3.29 2.47
CA PRO A 100 1.85 4.35 3.25
C PRO A 100 2.21 5.72 2.68
N ASN A 101 1.41 6.73 2.98
CA ASN A 101 1.76 8.13 2.79
C ASN A 101 1.96 8.77 4.17
N THR A 102 3.22 9.07 4.48
CA THR A 102 3.68 9.82 5.64
C THR A 102 4.29 11.15 5.17
N THR A 103 5.05 11.83 6.02
CA THR A 103 5.75 13.07 5.65
C THR A 103 7.07 12.83 4.92
N ASN A 104 7.44 11.57 4.60
CA ASN A 104 8.69 11.25 3.90
C ASN A 104 8.42 10.35 2.68
N PRO A 105 8.05 10.94 1.52
CA PRO A 105 7.70 10.18 0.32
C PRO A 105 8.81 9.24 -0.15
N LYS A 106 10.08 9.66 -0.10
CA LYS A 106 11.21 8.81 -0.50
C LYS A 106 11.28 7.55 0.36
N ARG A 107 11.16 7.69 1.69
CA ARG A 107 11.15 6.55 2.62
C ARG A 107 9.92 5.67 2.41
N ASP A 108 8.75 6.28 2.24
CA ASP A 108 7.50 5.55 1.99
C ASP A 108 7.63 4.60 0.79
N HIS A 109 8.25 5.07 -0.30
CA HIS A 109 8.39 4.30 -1.54
C HIS A 109 9.59 3.32 -1.55
N LEU A 110 10.62 3.53 -0.73
CA LEU A 110 11.86 2.75 -0.77
C LEU A 110 12.02 1.78 0.41
N ILE A 111 11.58 2.18 1.61
CA ILE A 111 11.86 1.48 2.86
C ILE A 111 10.59 0.91 3.48
N ASP A 112 9.51 1.69 3.47
CA ASP A 112 8.25 1.30 4.10
C ASP A 112 7.18 0.69 3.15
N PRO A 113 7.46 0.24 1.89
CA PRO A 113 6.43 -0.38 1.06
C PRO A 113 6.32 -1.90 1.25
N ILE A 114 5.22 -2.45 0.76
CA ILE A 114 5.06 -3.88 0.48
C ILE A 114 4.85 -4.10 -1.02
N TRP A 115 5.16 -5.32 -1.48
CA TRP A 115 4.96 -5.74 -2.87
C TRP A 115 4.03 -6.94 -2.97
N THR A 116 3.10 -6.87 -3.92
CA THR A 116 2.41 -8.05 -4.46
C THR A 116 3.01 -8.39 -5.82
N GLY A 117 3.44 -9.64 -6.02
CA GLY A 117 4.20 -10.03 -7.21
C GLY A 117 5.69 -9.76 -7.06
N ARG A 118 6.40 -9.52 -8.18
CA ARG A 118 7.86 -9.32 -8.19
C ARG A 118 8.21 -7.87 -7.81
N PRO A 119 9.06 -7.62 -6.80
CA PRO A 119 9.55 -6.27 -6.53
C PRO A 119 10.32 -5.70 -7.72
N LEU A 120 10.06 -4.44 -8.06
CA LEU A 120 10.77 -3.70 -9.10
C LEU A 120 11.57 -2.56 -8.49
N GLY A 121 12.63 -2.13 -9.19
CA GLY A 121 13.41 -0.97 -8.78
C GLY A 121 12.57 0.31 -8.85
N VAL A 122 12.45 1.01 -7.73
CA VAL A 122 11.80 2.32 -7.64
C VAL A 122 12.85 3.41 -7.84
N LYS A 123 12.55 4.42 -8.68
CA LYS A 123 13.46 5.56 -8.94
C LYS A 123 13.38 6.56 -7.79
N GLY A 124 14.05 6.26 -6.68
CA GLY A 124 14.05 7.08 -5.47
C GLY A 124 14.59 8.49 -5.63
N ASP A 125 15.46 8.73 -6.62
CA ASP A 125 16.09 10.04 -6.85
C ASP A 125 15.13 11.13 -7.30
N MET A 126 13.90 10.77 -7.71
CA MET A 126 12.85 11.72 -8.08
C MET A 126 11.88 12.03 -6.93
N LEU A 127 12.12 11.51 -5.73
CA LEU A 127 11.25 11.68 -4.56
C LEU A 127 11.92 12.57 -3.50
N GLY A 128 11.13 13.48 -2.91
CA GLY A 128 11.55 14.31 -1.79
C GLY A 128 11.70 13.51 -0.49
N GLU A 129 12.58 13.98 0.39
CA GLU A 129 12.80 13.39 1.72
C GLU A 129 11.85 13.96 2.78
N ASP A 130 11.26 15.14 2.53
CA ASP A 130 10.27 15.78 3.39
C ASP A 130 9.12 16.32 2.53
N ASP A 131 7.88 16.08 2.96
CA ASP A 131 6.65 16.57 2.33
C ASP A 131 5.50 16.64 3.35
N GLU A 132 4.40 17.28 2.99
CA GLU A 132 3.15 17.14 3.74
C GLU A 132 2.58 15.72 3.54
N ALA A 133 2.13 15.08 4.61
CA ALA A 133 1.55 13.75 4.49
C ALA A 133 0.33 13.77 3.57
N GLU A 134 0.42 13.08 2.43
CA GLU A 134 -0.62 13.13 1.40
C GLU A 134 -1.93 12.55 1.95
N ALA A 135 -2.86 13.45 2.28
CA ALA A 135 -4.19 13.07 2.68
C ALA A 135 -4.92 12.41 1.52
N ALA A 136 -5.83 11.49 1.84
CA ALA A 136 -6.67 10.89 0.82
C ALA A 136 -7.50 11.97 0.08
N LEU A 137 -7.21 12.20 -1.20
CA LEU A 137 -8.11 13.01 -2.04
C LEU A 137 -9.42 12.25 -2.33
N GLU A 138 -10.43 12.98 -2.78
CA GLU A 138 -11.81 12.52 -2.97
C GLU A 138 -11.96 11.24 -3.80
N VAL A 139 -12.75 10.29 -3.29
CA VAL A 139 -13.18 9.05 -3.96
C VAL A 139 -13.78 9.39 -5.34
N ASN A 140 -13.46 8.59 -6.35
CA ASN A 140 -14.05 8.73 -7.70
C ASN A 140 -14.65 7.41 -8.24
N THR A 141 -14.98 6.49 -7.33
CA THR A 141 -15.60 5.19 -7.65
C THR A 141 -16.86 4.97 -6.82
N GLU A 142 -17.87 4.36 -7.43
CA GLU A 142 -19.09 3.90 -6.76
C GLU A 142 -19.21 2.39 -6.90
N PRO A 143 -18.75 1.60 -5.92
CA PRO A 143 -18.80 0.14 -6.01
C PRO A 143 -20.22 -0.38 -6.09
N THR A 144 -20.42 -1.32 -7.01
CA THR A 144 -21.68 -2.02 -7.24
C THR A 144 -21.59 -3.50 -6.85
N LEU A 145 -20.38 -4.01 -6.59
CA LEU A 145 -20.10 -5.40 -6.24
C LEU A 145 -19.43 -5.50 -4.86
N GLY A 146 -19.56 -6.66 -4.21
CA GLY A 146 -18.81 -6.99 -3.00
C GLY A 146 -17.32 -7.25 -3.31
N ALA A 147 -16.48 -7.08 -2.29
CA ALA A 147 -15.05 -7.40 -2.35
C ALA A 147 -14.83 -8.89 -2.62
#